data_AF-A0A4R4QRD6-F1
#
_entry.id   AF-A0A4R4QRD6-F1
#
_cell.length_a   1.000
_cell.length_b   1.000
_cell.length_c   1.000
_cell.angle_alpha   90.00
_cell.angle_beta   90.00
_cell.angle_gamma   90.00
#
_symmetry.space_group_name_H-M   'P 1'
#
loop_
_entity.id
_entity.type
_entity.pdbx_description
1 polymer ?
#
loop_
_entity_poly.entity_id
_entity_poly.type
_entity_poly.pdbx_seq_one_letter_code
_entity_poly.pdbx_strand_id
1 'polypeptide(L)'
;MDNLSNDTHPHWCLRGPDCAGRNDLHLSRLVDTAVRGDEVIQARLGLWRMEVGPTPPSGLLLELSAGAEVDRWPLDLAQSRALAYLSQRLVRRLGPTALRVA
;
A
#
# COMPACT_ATOMS: atom_id res chain seq x y z
N MET A 1 26.67 -11.08 -20.12
CA MET A 1 26.26 -10.10 -19.10
C MET A 1 24.96 -9.53 -19.61
N ASP A 2 23.85 -10.15 -19.23
CA ASP A 2 22.54 -9.74 -19.71
C ASP A 2 22.10 -8.49 -18.96
N ASN A 3 22.06 -7.37 -19.67
CA ASN A 3 21.34 -6.16 -19.27
C ASN A 3 19.84 -6.50 -19.25
N LEU A 4 19.37 -7.09 -18.15
CA LEU A 4 17.95 -7.29 -17.91
C LEU A 4 17.29 -5.94 -17.62
N SER A 5 16.70 -5.43 -18.70
CA SER A 5 15.57 -4.50 -18.80
C SER A 5 15.20 -3.71 -17.55
N ASN A 6 15.47 -2.41 -17.60
CA ASN A 6 15.09 -1.35 -16.67
C ASN A 6 13.57 -1.04 -16.72
N ASP A 7 12.72 -2.05 -16.88
CA ASP A 7 11.39 -1.89 -17.51
C ASP A 7 10.21 -2.36 -16.65
N THR A 8 10.28 -2.30 -15.32
CA THR A 8 9.03 -2.50 -14.58
C THR A 8 8.94 -1.82 -13.22
N HIS A 9 9.72 -0.76 -13.00
CA HIS A 9 9.49 0.09 -11.84
C HIS A 9 8.03 0.58 -11.85
N PRO A 10 7.20 0.25 -10.84
CA PRO A 10 5.80 0.61 -10.89
C PRO A 10 5.63 2.13 -10.95
N HIS A 11 4.73 2.62 -11.80
CA HIS A 11 4.48 4.06 -11.96
C HIS A 11 3.95 4.73 -10.67
N TRP A 12 3.36 3.93 -9.77
CA TRP A 12 2.85 4.35 -8.46
C TRP A 12 3.89 4.27 -7.34
N CYS A 13 5.05 3.66 -7.59
CA CYS A 13 6.11 3.52 -6.61
C CYS A 13 6.75 4.89 -6.33
N LEU A 14 7.17 5.10 -5.09
CA LEU A 14 7.96 6.26 -4.67
C LEU A 14 9.22 6.38 -5.54
N ARG A 15 9.81 7.57 -5.61
CA ARG A 15 10.98 7.86 -6.45
C ARG A 15 12.16 8.29 -5.59
N GLY A 16 13.38 8.08 -6.11
CA GLY A 16 14.60 8.50 -5.45
C GLY A 16 14.85 7.68 -4.17
N PRO A 17 15.39 8.29 -3.09
CA PRO A 17 15.75 7.57 -1.87
C PRO A 17 14.53 6.99 -1.12
N ASP A 18 13.33 7.50 -1.41
CA ASP A 18 12.06 7.01 -0.84
C ASP A 18 11.48 5.83 -1.63
N CYS A 19 11.98 5.59 -2.86
CA CYS A 19 11.78 4.30 -3.50
C CYS A 19 12.56 3.27 -2.70
N ALA A 20 11.89 2.24 -2.19
CA ALA A 20 12.54 1.24 -1.36
C ALA A 20 13.80 0.70 -2.07
N GLY A 21 14.93 0.97 -1.43
CA GLY A 21 16.26 0.65 -1.87
C GLY A 21 16.65 -0.80 -1.59
N ARG A 22 17.71 -1.25 -2.27
CA ARG A 22 18.52 -2.47 -2.05
C ARG A 22 17.82 -3.85 -1.94
N ASN A 23 16.51 -3.95 -1.74
CA ASN A 23 15.83 -5.19 -1.35
C ASN A 23 14.66 -5.59 -2.28
N ASP A 24 14.67 -5.13 -3.54
CA ASP A 24 13.65 -5.49 -4.54
C ASP A 24 12.19 -5.19 -4.13
N LEU A 25 11.99 -4.32 -3.13
CA LEU A 25 10.69 -3.91 -2.61
C LEU A 25 10.32 -2.54 -3.18
N HIS A 26 9.09 -2.40 -3.66
CA HIS A 26 8.52 -1.16 -4.15
C HIS A 26 7.33 -0.76 -3.28
N LEU A 27 7.26 0.51 -2.88
CA LEU A 27 6.20 1.04 -2.03
C LEU A 27 5.59 2.29 -2.67
N SER A 28 4.27 2.46 -2.58
CA SER A 28 3.64 3.74 -2.90
C SER A 28 3.68 4.68 -1.70
N ARG A 29 3.38 5.95 -1.94
CA ARG A 29 2.98 6.87 -0.86
C ARG A 29 1.78 6.28 -0.12
N LEU A 30 1.79 6.39 1.21
CA LEU A 30 0.65 6.07 2.06
C LEU A 30 -0.44 7.13 1.95
N VAL A 31 -1.69 6.70 1.94
CA VAL A 31 -2.89 7.54 1.92
C VAL A 31 -3.61 7.38 3.25
N ASP A 32 -3.81 8.48 3.96
CA ASP A 32 -4.59 8.49 5.21
C ASP A 32 -6.05 8.11 4.96
N THR A 33 -6.61 7.35 5.91
CA THR A 33 -8.03 6.97 5.89
C THR A 33 -8.83 7.61 7.02
N ALA A 34 -8.19 8.53 7.77
CA ALA A 34 -8.85 9.37 8.75
C ALA A 34 -9.98 10.17 8.07
N VAL A 35 -11.20 9.99 8.59
CA VAL A 35 -12.41 10.65 8.09
C VAL A 35 -12.65 11.95 8.87
N ARG A 36 -12.36 11.94 10.16
CA ARG A 36 -12.64 13.00 11.13
C ARG A 36 -11.37 13.65 11.68
N GLY A 37 -10.25 12.94 11.66
CA GLY A 37 -8.95 13.42 12.13
C GLY A 37 -8.72 13.24 13.63
N ASP A 38 -9.74 12.81 14.38
CA ASP A 38 -9.70 12.47 15.80
C ASP A 38 -9.72 10.95 16.06
N GLU A 39 -9.53 10.14 15.02
CA GLU A 39 -9.51 8.69 15.17
C GLU A 39 -8.36 8.23 16.08
N VAL A 40 -8.69 7.38 17.04
CA VAL A 40 -7.72 6.82 17.99
C VAL A 40 -6.78 5.82 17.30
N ILE A 41 -7.31 5.09 16.31
CA ILE A 41 -6.53 4.25 15.39
C ILE A 41 -6.43 5.00 14.07
N GLN A 42 -5.21 5.38 13.70
CA GLN A 42 -4.89 5.95 12.41
C GLN A 42 -4.55 4.82 11.45
N ALA A 43 -5.35 4.67 10.40
CA ALA A 43 -5.14 3.67 9.36
C ALA A 43 -4.71 4.35 8.06
N ARG A 44 -3.69 3.81 7.42
CA ARG A 44 -3.15 4.29 6.14
C ARG A 44 -3.02 3.14 5.16
N LEU A 45 -3.21 3.44 3.88
CA LEU A 45 -3.11 2.45 2.80
C LEU A 45 -2.05 2.84 1.78
N GLY A 46 -1.31 1.85 1.30
CA GLY A 46 -0.39 1.97 0.17
C GLY A 46 -0.42 0.74 -0.71
N LEU A 47 0.44 0.73 -1.72
CA LEU A 47 0.74 -0.41 -2.55
C LEU A 47 2.14 -0.90 -2.24
N TRP A 48 2.32 -2.22 -2.31
CA TRP A 48 3.63 -2.84 -2.30
C TRP A 48 3.79 -3.80 -3.47
N ARG A 49 5.03 -4.02 -3.91
CA ARG A 49 5.43 -5.07 -4.86
C ARG A 49 6.83 -5.55 -4.53
N MET A 50 7.09 -6.85 -4.63
CA MET A 50 8.45 -7.39 -4.57
C MET A 50 8.86 -7.89 -5.96
N GLU A 51 10.01 -7.46 -6.47
CA GLU A 51 10.58 -7.92 -7.75
C GLU A 51 11.25 -9.29 -7.59
N VAL A 52 10.45 -10.29 -7.23
CA VAL A 52 10.90 -11.69 -7.09
C VAL A 52 10.27 -12.57 -8.17
N GLY A 53 11.13 -13.26 -8.93
CA GLY A 53 10.71 -14.22 -9.95
C GLY A 53 9.95 -13.59 -11.14
N PRO A 54 9.36 -14.43 -12.01
CA PRO A 54 8.69 -13.98 -13.23
C PRO A 54 7.30 -13.37 -12.99
N THR A 55 6.73 -13.52 -11.80
CA THR A 55 5.43 -12.96 -11.42
C THR A 55 5.57 -12.25 -10.08
N PRO A 56 6.01 -10.99 -10.09
CA PRO A 56 6.23 -10.20 -8.89
C PRO A 56 4.96 -10.09 -8.04
N PRO A 57 4.96 -10.59 -6.79
CA PRO A 57 3.82 -10.42 -5.89
C PRO A 57 3.64 -8.94 -5.58
N SER A 58 2.38 -8.52 -5.52
CA SER A 58 2.00 -7.15 -5.20
C SER A 58 0.69 -7.14 -4.42
N GLY A 59 0.43 -6.06 -3.69
CA GLY A 59 -0.76 -5.98 -2.86
C GLY A 59 -0.95 -4.64 -2.18
N LEU A 60 -1.89 -4.62 -1.25
CA LEU A 60 -2.13 -3.49 -0.37
C LEU A 60 -1.22 -3.58 0.85
N LEU A 61 -0.66 -2.43 1.23
CA LEU A 61 -0.03 -2.21 2.52
C LEU A 61 -1.04 -1.50 3.41
N LEU A 62 -1.38 -2.10 4.55
CA LEU A 62 -2.20 -1.47 5.59
C LEU A 62 -1.29 -1.15 6.77
N GLU A 63 -1.14 0.14 7.07
CA GLU A 63 -0.44 0.60 8.27
C GLU A 63 -1.49 1.04 9.30
N LEU A 64 -1.42 0.46 10.49
CA LEU A 64 -2.24 0.83 11.63
C LEU A 64 -1.33 1.43 12.70
N SER A 65 -1.66 2.62 13.16
CA SER A 65 -1.00 3.26 14.30
C SER A 65 -2.03 3.67 15.34
N ALA A 66 -1.64 3.61 16.60
CA ALA A 66 -2.50 3.84 17.74
C ALA A 66 -1.79 4.79 18.71
N GLY A 67 -2.56 5.64 19.39
CA GLY A 67 -2.03 6.46 20.49
C GLY A 67 -1.56 5.61 21.69
N ALA A 68 -0.90 6.24 22.65
CA ALA A 68 -0.40 5.55 23.85
C ALA A 68 -1.52 5.07 24.80
N GLU A 69 -2.71 5.67 24.73
CA GLU A 69 -3.84 5.40 25.63
C GLU A 69 -5.09 5.01 24.82
N VAL A 70 -5.08 3.81 24.23
CA VAL A 70 -6.24 3.27 23.50
C VAL A 70 -7.03 2.33 24.40
N ASP A 71 -7.86 2.90 25.27
CA ASP A 71 -8.89 2.15 26.01
C ASP A 71 -10.17 1.91 25.18
N ARG A 72 -10.27 2.51 23.98
CA ARG A 72 -11.48 2.48 23.13
C ARG A 72 -11.27 1.96 21.72
N TRP A 73 -12.08 0.93 21.45
CA TRP A 73 -12.78 0.50 20.22
C TRP A 73 -12.01 0.34 18.90
N PRO A 74 -12.41 -0.68 18.09
CA PRO A 74 -11.85 -0.95 16.76
C PRO A 74 -12.15 0.17 15.76
N LEU A 75 -11.54 0.08 14.57
CA LEU A 75 -11.87 0.89 13.39
C LEU A 75 -13.40 1.00 13.24
N ASP A 76 -13.93 2.22 13.30
CA ASP A 76 -15.38 2.41 13.23
C ASP A 76 -15.94 2.14 11.81
N LEU A 77 -17.26 2.20 11.66
CA LEU A 77 -17.91 1.93 10.38
C LEU A 77 -17.54 2.96 9.29
N ALA A 78 -17.33 4.23 9.65
CA ALA A 78 -16.97 5.27 8.70
C ALA A 78 -15.54 5.03 8.17
N GLN A 79 -14.62 4.74 9.07
CA GLN A 79 -13.25 4.39 8.74
C GLN A 79 -13.17 3.08 7.95
N SER A 80 -13.97 2.07 8.31
CA SER A 80 -14.08 0.81 7.56
C SER A 80 -14.56 1.03 6.12
N ARG A 81 -15.54 1.92 5.92
CA ARG A 81 -16.01 2.29 4.57
C ARG A 81 -14.94 3.06 3.79
N ALA A 82 -14.24 3.99 4.43
CA ALA A 82 -13.14 4.73 3.81
C ALA A 82 -12.02 3.77 3.38
N LEU A 83 -11.64 2.83 4.24
CA LEU A 83 -10.67 1.78 3.95
C LEU A 83 -11.09 0.92 2.77
N ALA A 84 -12.34 0.44 2.73
CA ALA A 84 -12.84 -0.36 1.61
C ALA A 84 -12.79 0.41 0.28
N TYR A 85 -13.25 1.68 0.28
CA TYR A 85 -13.24 2.53 -0.90
C TYR A 85 -11.81 2.81 -1.40
N LEU A 86 -10.89 3.17 -0.50
CA LEU A 86 -9.50 3.47 -0.84
C LEU A 86 -8.75 2.21 -1.30
N SER A 87 -9.03 1.06 -0.67
CA SER A 87 -8.47 -0.24 -1.06
C SER A 87 -8.85 -0.59 -2.50
N GLN A 88 -10.13 -0.48 -2.86
CA GLN A 88 -10.59 -0.71 -4.24
C GLN A 88 -9.92 0.25 -5.23
N ARG A 89 -9.80 1.53 -4.87
CA ARG A 89 -9.14 2.54 -5.71
C ARG A 89 -7.65 2.24 -5.92
N LEU A 90 -6.95 1.78 -4.90
CA LEU A 90 -5.53 1.43 -4.96
C LEU A 90 -5.31 0.12 -5.73
N VAL A 91 -6.10 -0.92 -5.49
CA VAL A 91 -6.01 -2.20 -6.22
C VAL A 91 -6.18 -2.00 -7.72
N ARG A 92 -7.08 -1.10 -8.16
CA ARG A 92 -7.22 -0.75 -9.59
C ARG A 92 -5.93 -0.20 -10.22
N ARG A 93 -5.00 0.35 -9.43
CA ARG A 93 -3.70 0.86 -9.92
C ARG A 93 -2.63 -0.22 -10.08
N LEU A 94 -2.82 -1.40 -9.47
CA LEU A 94 -1.92 -2.55 -9.65
C LEU A 94 -2.05 -3.17 -11.06
N GLY A 95 -3.15 -2.86 -11.77
CA GLY A 95 -3.39 -3.33 -13.13
C GLY A 95 -3.96 -4.75 -13.21
N PRO A 96 -4.41 -5.20 -14.41
CA PRO A 96 -5.12 -6.47 -14.58
C PRO A 96 -4.28 -7.71 -14.24
N THR A 97 -2.96 -7.61 -14.38
CA THR A 97 -2.03 -8.72 -14.18
C THR A 97 -1.86 -9.07 -12.70
N ALA A 98 -1.95 -8.07 -11.81
CA ALA A 98 -1.82 -8.27 -10.36
C ALA A 98 -3.06 -8.91 -9.71
N LEU A 99 -4.24 -8.73 -10.34
CA LEU A 99 -5.53 -9.23 -9.83
C LEU A 99 -5.74 -10.74 -10.03
N ARG A 100 -4.85 -11.44 -10.73
CA ARG A 100 -5.02 -12.88 -11.06
C ARG A 100 -4.53 -13.85 -9.99
N VAL A 101 -3.97 -13.35 -8.88
CA VAL A 101 -3.33 -14.19 -7.84
C VAL A 101 -4.06 -14.10 -6.49
N ALA A 102 -5.23 -13.46 -6.44
CA ALA A 102 -6.07 -13.40 -5.24
C ALA A 102 -7.10 -14.53 -5.20
#